data_AF-A0A1I2I185-F1
#
_entry.id   AF-A0A1I2I185-F1
#
_cell.length_a   1.000
_cell.length_b   1.000
_cell.length_c   1.000
_cell.angle_alpha   90.00
_cell.angle_beta   90.00
_cell.angle_gamma   90.00
#
_symmetry.space_group_name_H-M   'P 1'
#
loop_
_entity.id
_entity.type
_entity.pdbx_description
1 polymer ?
#
loop_
_entity_poly.entity_id
_entity_poly.type
_entity_poly.pdbx_seq_one_letter_code
_entity_poly.pdbx_strand_id
1 'polypeptide(L)' 'MPCFDLAYKGKWEQQIGIGELTEQAIQSAIKRRKLDQNATVNDQLQWLHNSGFAAADCVYKHHEFAVFAAFKQVPNHL' A
#
# COMPACT_ATOMS: atom_id res chain seq x y z
N MET A 1 0.72 -2.86 12.33
CA MET A 1 1.16 -2.82 13.74
C MET A 1 1.30 -1.34 14.08
N PRO A 2 0.55 -0.80 15.05
CA PRO A 2 0.31 0.65 15.14
C PRO A 2 1.56 1.53 15.19
N CYS A 3 2.67 1.03 15.76
CA CYS A 3 3.91 1.81 15.84
C CYS A 3 4.64 1.97 14.49
N PHE A 4 4.51 1.02 13.56
CA PHE A 4 5.09 1.15 12.22
C PHE A 4 4.28 2.13 11.37
N ASP A 5 2.97 2.17 11.54
CA ASP A 5 2.08 3.05 10.77
C ASP A 5 2.38 4.54 11.10
N LEU A 6 2.57 4.87 12.38
CA LEU A 6 2.99 6.22 12.79
C LEU A 6 4.38 6.57 12.27
N ALA A 7 5.34 5.64 12.33
CA ALA A 7 6.70 5.87 11.82
C ALA A 7 6.73 6.09 10.31
N TYR A 8 5.92 5.34 9.55
CA TYR A 8 5.84 5.46 8.09
C TYR A 8 5.15 6.75 7.66
N LYS A 9 4.09 7.17 8.36
CA LYS A 9 3.46 8.48 8.16
C LYS A 9 4.44 9.62 8.37
N GLY A 10 5.19 9.61 9.48
CA GLY A 10 6.20 10.64 9.76
C GLY A 10 7.30 10.70 8.70
N LYS A 11 7.78 9.55 8.21
CA LYS A 11 8.74 9.51 7.10
C LYS A 11 8.19 10.07 5.80
N TRP A 12 6.94 9.74 5.47
CA TRP A 12 6.29 10.28 4.29
C TRP A 12 6.10 11.81 4.38
N GLU A 13 5.66 12.33 5.54
CA GLU A 13 5.51 13.77 5.78
C GLU A 13 6.85 14.51 5.60
N GLN A 14 7.94 13.94 6.12
CA GLN A 14 9.28 14.47 5.91
C GLN A 14 9.68 14.46 4.42
N GLN A 15 9.44 13.35 3.71
CA GLN A 15 9.81 13.21 2.30
C GLN A 15 9.07 14.19 1.39
N ILE A 16 7.77 14.41 1.60
CA ILE A 16 7.02 15.38 0.79
C ILE A 16 7.41 16.83 1.10
N GLY A 17 7.90 17.11 2.32
CA GLY A 17 8.33 18.43 2.75
C GLY A 17 9.70 18.87 2.22
N ILE A 18 10.57 17.93 1.85
CA ILE A 18 11.89 18.22 1.25
C ILE A 18 11.86 18.23 -0.30
N GLY A 19 10.74 17.84 -0.90
CA GLY A 19 10.59 17.76 -2.36
C GLY A 19 10.24 19.09 -3.02
N GLU A 20 9.99 19.03 -4.32
CA GLU A 20 9.65 20.21 -5.16
C GLU A 20 8.16 20.60 -5.09
N LEU A 21 7.41 20.03 -4.15
CA LEU A 21 5.98 20.29 -4.01
C LEU A 21 5.72 21.67 -3.41
N THR A 22 4.68 22.36 -3.89
CA THR A 22 4.22 23.58 -3.25
C THR A 22 3.56 23.28 -1.90
N GLU A 23 3.59 24.25 -0.99
CA GLU A 23 2.94 24.13 0.31
C GLU A 23 1.46 23.74 0.19
N GLN A 24 0.74 24.32 -0.78
CA GLN A 24 -0.67 23.99 -1.04
C GLN A 24 -0.84 22.52 -1.46
N ALA A 25 0.07 21.98 -2.28
CA ALA A 25 0.05 20.58 -2.68
C ALA A 25 0.32 19.64 -1.50
N ILE A 26 1.29 19.99 -0.64
CA ILE A 26 1.62 19.26 0.59
C ILE A 26 0.39 19.21 1.52
N GLN A 27 -0.22 20.35 1.83
CA GLN A 27 -1.39 20.42 2.71
C GLN A 27 -2.58 19.63 2.15
N SER A 28 -2.79 19.71 0.83
CA SER A 28 -3.84 18.94 0.15
C SER A 28 -3.59 17.43 0.23
N ALA A 29 -2.34 16.99 0.10
CA ALA A 29 -1.95 15.59 0.25
C ALA A 29 -2.15 15.08 1.68
N ILE A 30 -1.71 15.84 2.69
CA ILE A 30 -1.91 15.52 4.12
C ILE A 30 -3.41 15.42 4.43
N LYS A 31 -4.23 16.34 3.92
CA LYS A 31 -5.69 16.32 4.13
C LYS A 31 -6.34 15.07 3.55
N ARG A 32 -5.97 14.67 2.32
CA ARG A 32 -6.51 13.44 1.70
C ARG A 32 -6.12 12.20 2.49
N ARG A 33 -4.87 12.09 2.94
CA ARG A 33 -4.37 10.92 3.66
C ARG A 33 -5.12 10.64 4.98
N LYS A 34 -5.77 11.65 5.58
CA LYS A 34 -6.64 11.44 6.76
C LYS A 34 -7.83 10.54 6.49
N LEU A 35 -8.21 10.35 5.22
CA LEU A 35 -9.32 9.50 4.80
C LEU A 35 -8.88 8.05 4.49
N ASP A 36 -7.57 7.79 4.47
CA ASP A 36 -7.03 6.48 4.07
C ASP A 36 -7.29 5.43 5.15
N GLN A 37 -7.90 4.31 4.73
CA GLN A 37 -8.11 3.13 5.56
C GLN A 37 -7.21 2.00 5.06
N ASN A 38 -5.95 2.03 5.48
CA ASN A 38 -4.94 1.09 5.01
C ASN A 38 -5.14 -0.29 5.65
N ALA A 39 -5.26 -1.31 4.82
CA ALA A 39 -5.23 -2.71 5.23
C ALA A 39 -3.79 -3.22 5.32
N THR A 40 -3.53 -4.24 6.14
CA THR A 40 -2.18 -4.82 6.20
C THR A 40 -1.86 -5.59 4.92
N VAL A 41 -0.57 -5.78 4.63
CA VAL A 41 -0.13 -6.66 3.52
C VAL A 41 -0.75 -8.05 3.65
N ASN A 42 -0.83 -8.57 4.87
CA ASN A 42 -1.41 -9.89 5.14
C ASN A 42 -2.91 -9.93 4.78
N ASP A 43 -3.68 -8.92 5.19
CA ASP A 43 -5.12 -8.86 4.87
C ASP A 43 -5.33 -8.80 3.36
N GLN A 44 -4.55 -7.98 2.65
CA GLN A 44 -4.65 -7.82 1.20
C GLN A 44 -4.26 -9.11 0.45
N LEU A 45 -3.21 -9.83 0.88
CA LEU A 45 -2.85 -11.13 0.33
C LEU A 45 -3.96 -12.17 0.58
N GLN A 46 -4.54 -12.18 1.78
CA GLN A 46 -5.66 -13.05 2.09
C GLN A 46 -6.88 -12.75 1.21
N TRP A 47 -7.19 -11.48 0.94
CA TRP A 47 -8.26 -11.10 0.02
C TRP A 47 -8.01 -11.58 -1.40
N LEU A 48 -6.75 -11.53 -1.88
CA LEU A 48 -6.39 -12.07 -3.19
C LEU A 48 -6.62 -13.59 -3.24
N HIS A 49 -6.16 -14.33 -2.23
CA HIS A 49 -6.42 -15.78 -2.15
C HIS A 49 -7.92 -16.10 -2.10
N ASN A 50 -8.68 -15.39 -1.28
CA ASN A 50 -10.13 -15.57 -1.16
C ASN A 50 -10.88 -15.21 -2.45
N SER A 51 -10.29 -14.39 -3.32
CA SER A 51 -10.83 -14.03 -4.63
C SER A 51 -10.53 -15.08 -5.72
N GLY A 52 -9.83 -16.17 -5.38
CA GLY A 52 -9.55 -17.27 -6.29
C GLY A 52 -8.23 -17.15 -7.07
N PHE A 53 -7.31 -16.27 -6.65
CA PHE A 53 -5.95 -16.29 -7.18
C PHE A 53 -5.18 -17.50 -6.62
N ALA A 54 -4.53 -18.25 -7.51
CA ALA A 54 -3.83 -19.48 -7.17
C ALA A 54 -2.51 -19.21 -6.43
N ALA A 55 -1.90 -18.07 -6.71
CA ALA A 55 -0.75 -17.55 -5.98
C ALA A 55 -0.88 -16.02 -5.88
N ALA A 56 -0.48 -15.46 -4.74
CA ALA A 56 -0.38 -14.03 -4.51
C ALA A 56 0.82 -13.75 -3.61
N ASP A 57 1.56 -12.67 -3.89
CA ASP A 57 2.71 -12.26 -3.09
C ASP A 57 2.91 -10.73 -3.11
N CYS A 58 3.57 -10.21 -2.10
CA CYS A 58 4.00 -8.82 -1.99
C CYS A 58 5.45 -8.70 -2.50
N VAL A 59 5.61 -8.47 -3.80
CA VAL A 59 6.92 -8.48 -4.47
C VAL A 59 7.80 -7.27 -4.12
N TYR A 60 7.21 -6.21 -3.58
CA TYR A 60 7.95 -5.05 -3.09
C TYR A 60 7.19 -4.36 -1.96
N LYS A 61 7.91 -3.93 -0.93
CA LYS A 61 7.37 -3.08 0.13
C LYS A 61 8.38 -2.01 0.54
N HIS A 62 7.92 -0.77 0.55
CA HIS A 62 8.63 0.36 1.13
C HIS A 62 7.67 1.19 1.97
N HIS A 63 7.81 1.11 3.30
CA HIS A 63 6.88 1.76 4.24
C HIS A 63 5.42 1.35 3.99
N GLU A 64 4.54 2.30 3.67
CA GLU A 64 3.11 2.08 3.35
C GLU A 64 2.85 1.84 1.85
N PHE A 65 3.88 1.89 1.00
CA PHE A 65 3.78 1.52 -0.41
C PHE A 65 4.13 0.04 -0.59
N ALA A 66 3.24 -0.71 -1.20
CA ALA A 66 3.42 -2.12 -1.50
C ALA A 66 2.98 -2.43 -2.93
N VAL A 67 3.69 -3.35 -3.57
CA VAL A 67 3.33 -3.90 -4.89
C VAL A 67 2.99 -5.36 -4.70
N PHE A 68 1.80 -5.73 -5.13
CA PHE A 68 1.30 -7.11 -5.08
C PHE A 68 1.33 -7.71 -6.49
N ALA A 69 1.71 -8.98 -6.58
CA ALA A 69 1.57 -9.79 -7.79
C ALA A 69 0.65 -10.98 -7.48
N ALA A 70 -0.26 -11.29 -8.38
CA ALA A 70 -1.15 -12.43 -8.22
C ALA A 70 -1.35 -13.15 -9.56
N PHE A 71 -1.35 -14.48 -9.51
CA PHE A 71 -1.52 -15.34 -10.66
C PHE A 71 -2.86 -16.05 -10.57
N LYS A 72 -3.69 -15.86 -11.59
CA LYS A 72 -4.90 -16.64 -11.78
C LYS A 72 -4.50 -17.92 -12.50
N GLN A 73 -4.85 -19.09 -11.96
CA GLN A 73 -4.71 -20.34 -12.71
C GLN A 73 -5.49 -20.19 -14.02
N VAL A 74 -4.81 -20.37 -15.15
CA VAL A 74 -5.50 -20.61 -16.41
C VAL A 74 -6.08 -22.01 -16.31
N PRO A 75 -7.41 -22.21 -16.48
CA PRO A 75 -7.96 -23.56 -16.47
C PRO A 75 -7.26 -24.37 -17.56
N ASN A 76 -6.66 -25.50 -17.19
CA ASN A 76 -6.24 -26.51 -18.14
C ASN A 76 -7.51 -27.03 -18.82
N HIS A 77 -7.83 -26.51 -20.00
CA HIS A 77 -8.76 -27.16 -20.91
C HIS A 77 -8.03 -28.34 -21.55
N LEU A 78 -8.02 -29.46 -20.83
CA LEU A 78 -7.79 -30.79 -21.43
C LEU A 78 -9.10 -31.28 -22.06
#